data_AF-A0AAD6IC39-F1
#
_entry.id   AF-A0AAD6IC39-F1
#
_cell.length_a   1.000
_cell.length_b   1.000
_cell.length_c   1.000
_cell.angle_alpha   90.00
_cell.angle_beta   90.00
_cell.angle_gamma   90.00
#
_symmetry.space_group_name_H-M   'P 1'
#
loop_
_entity.id
_entity.type
_entity.pdbx_description
1 polymer ?
#
loop_
_entity_poly.entity_id
_entity_poly.type
_entity_poly.pdbx_seq_one_letter_code
_entity_poly.pdbx_strand_id
1 'polypeptide(L)'
;MVMPNEVCRPTQTPSAVYSNQNKAALGTDAIEGEIYNIRGAILFRPTPYDREITGKGDSIMVYDPNADMNSPPYWENDDPSKEETSPVPAGFEIRVIGAVVVFKRV
;
A
#
# COMPACT_ATOMS: atom_id res chain seq x y z
N MET A 1 12.11 -54.15 -4.93
CA MET A 1 12.95 -53.67 -6.05
C MET A 1 12.06 -52.83 -6.95
N VAL A 2 12.33 -51.52 -7.00
CA VAL A 2 11.84 -50.45 -7.91
C VAL A 2 10.33 -50.15 -8.01
N MET A 3 9.93 -48.97 -7.52
CA MET A 3 8.77 -48.19 -8.01
C MET A 3 9.09 -47.61 -9.39
N PRO A 4 8.09 -47.17 -10.18
CA PRO A 4 8.25 -45.84 -10.76
C PRO A 4 6.98 -44.97 -10.87
N ASN A 5 7.25 -43.69 -10.62
CA ASN A 5 6.77 -42.50 -11.33
C ASN A 5 5.37 -41.94 -11.02
N GLU A 6 5.37 -41.18 -9.93
CA GLU A 6 4.85 -39.81 -9.82
C GLU A 6 4.40 -39.16 -11.14
N VAL A 7 3.09 -38.92 -11.25
CA VAL A 7 2.55 -37.82 -12.06
C VAL A 7 2.49 -36.61 -11.15
N CYS A 8 3.48 -35.73 -11.30
CA CYS A 8 3.47 -34.38 -10.72
C CYS A 8 2.24 -33.62 -11.22
N ARG A 9 1.21 -33.50 -10.39
CA ARG A 9 0.24 -32.40 -10.48
C ARG A 9 0.99 -31.12 -10.09
N PRO A 10 0.85 -30.01 -10.83
CA PRO A 10 1.45 -28.76 -10.40
C PRO A 10 0.89 -28.43 -9.02
N THR A 11 1.81 -28.40 -8.06
CA THR A 11 1.60 -27.93 -6.70
C THR A 11 0.92 -26.58 -6.78
N GLN A 12 -0.30 -26.52 -6.28
CA GLN A 12 -0.97 -25.31 -5.89
C GLN A 12 -0.02 -24.61 -4.92
N THR A 13 0.76 -23.66 -5.43
CA THR A 13 1.65 -22.84 -4.62
C THR A 13 0.76 -22.17 -3.58
N PRO A 14 0.98 -22.36 -2.28
CA PRO A 14 0.27 -21.59 -1.28
C PRO A 14 0.87 -20.18 -1.34
N SER A 15 0.36 -19.35 -2.25
CA SER A 15 0.67 -17.91 -2.24
C SER A 15 0.02 -17.33 -1.00
N ALA A 16 0.82 -17.38 0.06
CA ALA A 16 0.82 -16.53 1.24
C ALA A 16 -0.56 -16.04 1.69
N VAL A 17 -1.09 -16.74 2.69
CA VAL A 17 -1.58 -16.15 3.95
C VAL A 17 -1.90 -14.65 3.82
N TYR A 18 -3.19 -14.34 3.58
CA TYR A 18 -3.78 -13.04 3.89
C TYR A 18 -3.55 -12.80 5.39
N SER A 19 -2.41 -12.20 5.73
CA SER A 19 -2.04 -11.92 7.11
C SER A 19 -2.82 -10.68 7.54
N ASN A 20 -3.97 -10.92 8.14
CA ASN A 20 -4.67 -9.98 9.00
C ASN A 20 -3.81 -9.69 10.24
N GLN A 21 -2.72 -8.92 10.11
CA GLN A 21 -1.96 -8.46 11.27
C GLN A 21 -1.41 -7.05 11.09
N ASN A 22 -1.87 -6.18 11.98
CA ASN A 22 -1.40 -4.83 12.26
C ASN A 22 0.11 -4.81 12.59
N LYS A 23 0.97 -4.99 11.60
CA LYS A 23 2.35 -4.56 11.62
C LYS A 23 2.51 -3.45 10.60
N ALA A 24 3.23 -2.40 10.97
CA ALA A 24 3.71 -1.42 10.03
C ALA A 24 4.56 -2.14 8.98
N ALA A 25 3.93 -2.54 7.89
CA ALA A 25 4.61 -3.13 6.75
C ALA A 25 5.34 -1.99 6.07
N LEU A 26 6.63 -1.87 6.39
CA LEU A 26 7.53 -0.97 5.70
C LEU A 26 7.68 -1.46 4.26
N GLY A 27 7.15 -0.69 3.32
CA GLY A 27 7.33 -0.94 1.90
C GLY A 27 6.32 -1.92 1.29
N THR A 28 5.03 -1.73 1.59
CA THR A 28 3.95 -2.46 0.91
C THR A 28 3.73 -1.91 -0.50
N ASP A 29 3.56 -2.79 -1.48
CA ASP A 29 3.09 -2.39 -2.80
C ASP A 29 1.57 -2.17 -2.75
N ALA A 30 1.13 -0.98 -3.17
CA ALA A 30 -0.29 -0.65 -3.25
C ALA A 30 -0.93 -1.39 -4.42
N ILE A 31 -1.90 -2.26 -4.12
CA ILE A 31 -2.71 -2.99 -5.09
C ILE A 31 -3.86 -2.07 -5.51
N GLU A 32 -4.04 -1.93 -6.83
CA GLU A 32 -5.12 -1.15 -7.40
C GLU A 32 -6.50 -1.71 -7.03
N GLY A 33 -7.40 -0.84 -6.57
CA GLY A 33 -8.77 -1.18 -6.19
C GLY A 33 -8.91 -1.90 -4.84
N GLU A 34 -7.80 -2.26 -4.19
CA GLU A 34 -7.83 -2.88 -2.87
C GLU A 34 -8.04 -1.83 -1.77
N ILE A 35 -8.94 -2.13 -0.83
CA ILE A 35 -9.22 -1.27 0.32
C ILE A 35 -8.30 -1.67 1.47
N TYR A 36 -7.43 -0.75 1.88
CA TYR A 36 -6.51 -0.92 3.00
C TYR A 36 -7.09 -0.29 4.26
N ASN A 37 -7.42 -1.10 5.27
CA ASN A 37 -7.79 -0.62 6.60
C ASN A 37 -6.58 -0.67 7.52
N ILE A 38 -6.01 0.50 7.80
CA ILE A 38 -4.74 0.64 8.51
C ILE A 38 -5.01 1.18 9.91
N ARG A 39 -4.83 0.34 10.94
CA ARG A 39 -4.94 0.79 12.35
C ARG A 39 -3.63 1.30 12.95
N GLY A 40 -2.50 0.99 12.31
CA GLY A 40 -1.17 1.42 12.71
C GLY A 40 -0.64 2.47 11.72
N ALA A 41 0.63 2.36 11.34
CA ALA A 41 1.21 3.13 10.25
C ALA A 41 1.71 2.18 9.16
N ILE A 42 1.39 2.41 7.89
CA ILE A 42 1.98 1.70 6.75
C ILE A 42 2.65 2.71 5.85
N LEU A 43 3.79 2.31 5.29
CA LEU A 43 4.47 3.04 4.24
C LEU A 43 4.37 2.27 2.94
N PHE A 44 3.66 2.84 1.97
CA PHE A 44 3.56 2.32 0.61
C PHE A 44 4.73 2.80 -0.24
N ARG A 45 5.31 1.86 -0.99
CA ARG A 45 6.43 2.13 -1.90
C ARG A 45 6.03 3.06 -3.05
N PRO A 46 7.01 3.76 -3.63
CA PRO A 46 6.76 4.52 -4.84
C PRO A 46 6.51 3.59 -6.02
N THR A 47 5.58 3.97 -6.88
CA THR A 47 5.23 3.24 -8.12
C THR A 47 5.82 3.94 -9.34
N PRO A 48 6.12 3.22 -10.43
CA PRO A 48 6.62 3.82 -11.68
C PRO A 48 5.51 4.48 -12.53
N TYR A 49 4.31 4.63 -11.98
CA TYR A 49 3.14 5.22 -12.63
C TYR A 49 2.39 6.12 -11.64
N ASP A 50 1.65 7.07 -12.18
CA ASP A 50 0.78 7.97 -11.44
C ASP A 50 -0.42 7.18 -10.87
N ARG A 51 -0.85 7.56 -9.67
CA ARG A 51 -1.97 6.93 -8.97
C ARG A 51 -2.77 7.98 -8.23
N GLU A 52 -4.03 7.68 -7.95
CA GLU A 52 -4.85 8.42 -7.00
C GLU A 52 -4.92 7.63 -5.70
N ILE A 53 -4.84 8.36 -4.58
CA ILE A 53 -5.22 7.84 -3.28
C ILE A 53 -6.54 8.49 -2.88
N THR A 54 -7.53 7.67 -2.56
CA THR A 54 -8.74 8.11 -1.90
C THR A 54 -8.75 7.52 -0.50
N GLY A 55 -8.95 8.35 0.52
CA GLY A 55 -9.01 7.83 1.87
C GLY A 55 -9.48 8.82 2.91
N LYS A 56 -9.75 8.27 4.09
CA LYS A 56 -10.11 8.99 5.31
C LYS A 56 -9.48 8.32 6.52
N GLY A 57 -9.05 9.12 7.49
CA GLY A 57 -8.53 8.64 8.76
C GLY A 57 -7.52 9.60 9.37
N ASP A 58 -6.79 9.11 10.36
CA ASP A 58 -6.03 9.99 11.25
C ASP A 58 -4.91 10.77 10.54
N SER A 59 -4.18 10.14 9.61
CA SER A 59 -3.18 10.84 8.81
C SER A 59 -2.83 10.06 7.54
N ILE A 60 -2.91 10.73 6.40
CA ILE A 60 -2.47 10.25 5.09
C ILE A 60 -1.49 11.30 4.56
N MET A 61 -0.26 10.91 4.27
CA MET A 61 0.78 11.82 3.79
C MET A 61 1.41 11.24 2.52
N VAL A 62 1.55 12.08 1.50
CA VAL A 62 2.23 11.77 0.24
C VAL A 62 3.50 12.61 0.20
N TYR A 63 4.65 11.97 -0.01
CA TYR A 63 5.93 12.68 0.00
C TYR A 63 6.85 12.20 -1.13
N ASP A 64 7.67 13.12 -1.61
CA ASP A 64 8.74 12.83 -2.56
C ASP A 64 9.92 12.25 -1.79
N PRO A 65 10.34 11.00 -2.03
CA PRO A 65 11.49 10.42 -1.36
C PRO A 65 12.82 11.13 -1.69
N ASN A 66 12.85 11.97 -2.73
CA ASN A 66 14.02 12.76 -3.12
C ASN A 66 14.01 14.18 -2.52
N ALA A 67 12.91 14.60 -1.90
CA ALA A 67 12.83 15.91 -1.25
C ALA A 67 13.65 15.92 0.05
N ASP A 68 14.13 17.11 0.44
CA ASP A 68 14.79 17.28 1.73
C ASP A 68 13.88 16.83 2.88
N MET A 69 14.46 16.23 3.92
CA MET A 69 13.71 15.70 5.07
C MET A 69 12.89 16.75 5.83
N ASN A 70 13.22 18.04 5.65
CA ASN A 70 12.48 19.17 6.23
C ASN A 70 11.42 19.75 5.28
N SER A 71 11.27 19.19 4.08
CA SER A 71 10.25 19.63 3.12
C SER A 71 8.88 19.18 3.60
N PRO A 72 7.85 20.02 3.41
CA PRO A 72 6.48 19.60 3.65
C PRO A 72 6.10 18.42 2.74
N PRO A 73 5.14 17.57 3.14
CA PRO A 73 4.58 16.58 2.25
C PRO A 73 3.96 17.25 1.03
N TYR A 74 3.95 16.54 -0.10
CA TYR A 74 3.28 16.99 -1.31
C TYR A 74 1.77 17.16 -1.09
N TRP A 75 1.20 16.25 -0.32
CA TRP A 75 -0.19 16.31 0.11
C TRP A 75 -0.35 15.61 1.45
N GLU A 76 -1.25 16.13 2.27
CA GLU A 76 -1.64 15.50 3.54
C GLU A 76 -3.15 15.62 3.76
N ASN A 77 -3.73 14.59 4.37
CA ASN A 77 -5.07 14.61 4.94
C ASN A 77 -4.98 14.11 6.39
N ASP A 78 -5.31 14.98 7.33
CA ASP A 78 -5.29 14.76 8.77
C ASP A 78 -6.68 14.80 9.41
N ASP A 79 -7.74 14.85 8.59
CA ASP A 79 -9.12 14.85 9.07
C ASP A 79 -9.71 13.43 9.02
N PRO A 80 -9.95 12.79 10.17
CA PRO A 80 -10.47 11.42 10.23
C PRO A 80 -11.90 11.29 9.72
N SER A 81 -12.64 12.40 9.64
CA SER A 81 -14.01 12.45 9.15
C SER A 81 -14.11 12.76 7.66
N LYS A 82 -13.03 13.27 7.05
CA LYS A 82 -13.02 13.74 5.68
C LYS A 82 -12.41 12.71 4.74
N GLU A 83 -13.23 12.26 3.80
CA GLU A 83 -12.73 11.48 2.67
C GLU A 83 -12.23 12.43 1.60
N GLU A 84 -10.94 12.32 1.30
CA GLU A 84 -10.31 13.10 0.23
C GLU A 84 -9.65 12.19 -0.78
N THR A 85 -9.63 12.67 -2.02
CA THR A 85 -8.89 12.07 -3.13
C THR A 85 -7.79 13.02 -3.56
N SER A 86 -6.57 12.52 -3.65
CA SER A 86 -5.45 13.27 -4.19
C SER A 86 -4.69 12.46 -5.23
N PRO A 87 -4.22 13.10 -6.33
CA PRO A 87 -3.24 12.49 -7.20
C PRO A 87 -1.90 12.33 -6.47
N VAL A 88 -1.21 11.24 -6.80
CA VAL A 88 0.12 10.87 -6.32
C VAL A 88 0.98 10.60 -7.55
N PRO A 89 1.95 11.46 -7.85
CA PRO A 89 2.83 11.27 -9.00
C PRO A 89 3.66 9.99 -8.86
N ALA A 90 4.08 9.45 -10.01
CA ALA A 90 5.06 8.36 -10.06
C ALA A 90 6.32 8.72 -9.26
N GLY A 91 6.85 7.76 -8.52
CA GLY A 91 8.03 7.97 -7.68
C GLY A 91 7.75 8.48 -6.26
N PHE A 92 6.50 8.80 -5.91
CA PHE A 92 6.16 9.30 -4.57
C PHE A 92 5.78 8.19 -3.60
N GLU A 93 6.20 8.35 -2.35
CA GLU A 93 5.88 7.47 -1.22
C GLU A 93 4.62 7.94 -0.49
N ILE A 94 3.91 7.00 0.13
CA ILE A 94 2.65 7.29 0.83
C ILE A 94 2.69 6.67 2.22
N ARG A 95 2.64 7.52 3.24
CA ARG A 95 2.51 7.11 4.63
C ARG A 95 1.07 7.24 5.07
N VAL A 96 0.52 6.17 5.60
CA VAL A 96 -0.87 6.11 6.04
C VAL A 96 -0.90 5.64 7.48
N ILE A 97 -1.57 6.40 8.34
CA ILE A 97 -1.69 6.14 9.77
C ILE A 97 -3.16 6.17 10.14
N GLY A 98 -3.66 5.11 10.78
CA GLY A 98 -5.02 5.10 11.34
C GLY A 98 -6.12 5.39 10.32
N ALA A 99 -5.96 4.96 9.06
CA ALA A 99 -6.84 5.36 7.96
C ALA A 99 -7.27 4.20 7.06
N VAL A 100 -8.39 4.43 6.36
CA VAL A 100 -8.89 3.58 5.30
C VAL A 100 -8.58 4.26 3.97
N VAL A 101 -7.82 3.58 3.11
CA VAL A 101 -7.37 4.11 1.83
C VAL A 101 -7.61 3.11 0.70
N VAL A 102 -7.85 3.62 -0.50
CA VAL A 102 -7.91 2.86 -1.76
C VAL A 102 -7.03 3.55 -2.78
N PHE A 103 -6.34 2.75 -3.59
CA PHE A 103 -5.46 3.24 -4.65
C PHE A 103 -6.05 2.94 -6.01
N LYS A 104 -5.92 3.88 -6.93
CA LYS A 104 -6.37 3.73 -8.32
C LYS A 104 -5.28 4.21 -9.26
N ARG A 105 -4.98 3.48 -10.33
CA ARG A 105 -4.02 3.95 -11.33
C ARG A 105 -4.67 5.02 -12.22
N VAL A 106 -3.89 6.04 -12.61
CA VAL A 106 -4.30 7.07 -13.57
C VAL A 106 -3.38 7.14 -14.78
#